data_AF-A0A542RND0-F1
#
_entry.id   AF-A0A542RND0-F1
#
_cell.length_a   1.000
_cell.length_b   1.000
_cell.length_c   1.000
_cell.angle_alpha   90.00
_cell.angle_beta   90.00
_cell.angle_gamma   90.00
#
_symmetry.space_group_name_H-M   'P 1'
#
loop_
_entity.id
_entity.type
_entity.pdbx_description
1 polymer ?
#
loop_
_entity_poly.entity_id
_entity_poly.type
_entity_poly.pdbx_seq_one_letter_code
_entity_poly.pdbx_strand_id
1 'polypeptide(L)'
;MEWLEEFIQQTAIPVIYVSHDETFIANTANSILHMELTKRKQVPKHTFSREPYEIYLANRENNLSKQEQIAKKQASDHRKQMEKWHDIWNKAEHQHRNVRSDPRLQKKIKSLKNQRERMEKASESFLEIPSVEEASEFDASTDSKIIWRTESEITPVKNDFGAVRNIDTG
;
A
#
# COMPACT_ATOMS: atom_id res chain seq x y z
N MET A 1 10.91 -4.89 29.57
CA MET A 1 10.21 -4.02 28.60
C MET A 1 9.06 -3.26 29.27
N GLU A 2 8.30 -3.91 30.16
CA GLU A 2 7.12 -3.32 30.86
C GLU A 2 7.30 -1.90 31.39
N TRP A 3 8.38 -1.58 32.10
CA TRP A 3 8.62 -0.22 32.62
C TRP A 3 8.61 0.86 31.53
N LEU A 4 9.19 0.59 30.35
CA LEU A 4 9.26 1.59 29.27
C LEU A 4 7.88 1.76 28.62
N GLU A 5 7.12 0.67 28.49
CA GLU A 5 5.76 0.71 27.99
C GLU A 5 4.87 1.54 28.91
N GLU A 6 4.93 1.29 30.22
CA GLU A 6 4.23 2.08 31.23
C GLU A 6 4.65 3.56 31.20
N PHE A 7 5.95 3.84 31.13
CA PHE A 7 6.46 5.21 31.04
C PHE A 7 5.89 5.93 29.81
N ILE A 8 5.94 5.30 28.63
CA ILE A 8 5.41 5.90 27.41
C ILE A 8 3.91 6.12 27.55
N GLN A 9 3.14 5.14 28.05
CA GLN A 9 1.69 5.22 28.19
C GLN A 9 1.26 6.31 29.21
N GLN A 10 2.01 6.50 30.29
CA GLN A 10 1.73 7.49 31.33
C GLN A 10 2.22 8.91 30.97
N THR A 11 3.08 9.03 29.96
CA THR A 11 3.58 10.33 29.50
C THR A 11 2.44 11.16 28.88
N ALA A 12 2.21 12.37 29.40
CA ALA A 12 1.17 13.28 28.94
C ALA A 12 1.57 14.13 27.72
N ILE A 13 2.87 14.24 27.44
CA ILE A 13 3.39 14.96 26.27
C ILE A 13 3.48 14.03 25.05
N PRO A 14 3.46 14.57 23.82
CA PRO A 14 3.69 13.77 22.62
C PRO A 14 5.05 13.05 22.66
N VAL A 15 5.03 11.75 22.38
CA VAL A 15 6.24 10.91 22.33
C VAL A 15 6.45 10.40 20.90
N ILE A 16 7.67 10.59 20.40
CA ILE A 16 8.10 10.03 19.12
C ILE A 16 9.20 9.03 19.40
N TYR A 17 9.05 7.82 18.91
CA TYR A 17 10.09 6.81 19.02
C TYR A 17 10.17 5.96 17.75
N VAL A 18 11.30 5.27 17.60
CA VAL A 18 11.53 4.28 16.55
C VAL A 18 11.80 2.95 17.24
N SER A 19 11.06 1.93 16.85
CA SER A 19 11.23 0.57 17.37
C SER A 19 11.09 -0.46 16.27
N HIS A 20 11.78 -1.58 16.46
CA HIS A 20 11.66 -2.78 15.64
C HIS A 20 10.85 -3.87 16.35
N ASP A 21 10.62 -3.73 17.66
CA ASP A 21 9.83 -4.67 18.45
C ASP A 21 8.33 -4.44 18.21
N GLU A 22 7.70 -5.38 17.52
CA GLU A 22 6.27 -5.30 17.16
C GLU A 22 5.35 -5.30 18.38
N THR A 23 5.71 -6.00 19.46
CA THR A 23 4.89 -6.08 20.68
C THR A 23 4.91 -4.74 21.39
N PHE A 24 6.08 -4.12 21.50
CA PHE A 24 6.22 -2.79 22.07
C PHE A 24 5.42 -1.73 21.30
N ILE A 25 5.45 -1.81 19.96
CA ILE A 25 4.69 -0.91 19.08
C ILE A 25 3.19 -1.14 19.26
N ALA A 26 2.75 -2.39 19.23
CA ALA A 26 1.34 -2.76 19.43
C ALA A 26 0.81 -2.23 20.77
N ASN A 27 1.61 -2.33 21.83
CA ASN A 27 1.20 -1.94 23.19
C ASN A 27 1.22 -0.43 23.45
N THR A 28 1.99 0.36 22.69
CA THR A 28 2.23 1.78 23.04
C THR A 28 1.93 2.79 21.94
N ALA A 29 1.87 2.37 20.67
CA ALA A 29 1.63 3.27 19.54
C ALA A 29 0.13 3.57 19.38
N ASN A 30 -0.22 4.85 19.24
CA ASN A 30 -1.57 5.26 18.82
C ASN A 30 -1.61 5.81 17.38
N SER A 31 -0.46 6.01 16.73
CA SER A 31 -0.34 6.30 15.30
C SER A 31 0.98 5.75 14.75
N ILE A 32 0.97 5.35 13.48
CA ILE A 32 2.10 4.74 12.77
C ILE A 32 2.52 5.66 11.62
N LEU A 33 3.80 6.04 11.59
CA LEU A 33 4.46 6.60 10.40
C LEU A 33 5.40 5.54 9.85
N HIS A 34 4.92 4.80 8.85
CA HIS A 34 5.71 3.79 8.16
C HIS A 34 6.47 4.42 7.00
N MET A 35 7.78 4.22 6.94
CA MET A 35 8.62 4.66 5.84
C MET A 35 9.34 3.43 5.25
N GLU A 36 9.13 3.20 3.96
CA GLU A 36 9.64 2.05 3.23
C GLU A 36 10.26 2.50 1.89
N LEU A 37 11.19 1.71 1.36
CA LEU A 37 11.66 1.87 -0.02
C LEU A 37 10.96 0.84 -0.93
N THR A 38 10.11 1.33 -1.82
CA THR A 38 9.40 0.53 -2.82
C THR A 38 10.19 0.37 -4.13
N LYS A 39 9.68 -0.43 -5.06
CA LYS A 39 10.24 -0.73 -6.38
C LYS A 39 11.69 -1.26 -6.30
N ARG A 40 11.90 -2.34 -5.55
CA ARG A 40 13.23 -2.92 -5.29
C ARG A 40 14.17 -1.92 -4.59
N LYS A 41 13.68 -1.30 -3.52
CA LYS A 41 14.43 -0.33 -2.69
C LYS A 41 14.88 0.95 -3.43
N GLN A 42 14.13 1.40 -4.44
CA GLN A 42 14.49 2.57 -5.25
C GLN A 42 13.64 3.81 -4.98
N VAL A 43 12.39 3.63 -4.55
CA VAL A 43 11.44 4.74 -4.41
C VAL A 43 10.98 4.87 -2.96
N PRO A 44 11.35 5.96 -2.26
CA PRO A 44 10.88 6.18 -0.90
C PRO A 44 9.38 6.42 -0.86
N LYS A 45 8.73 5.81 0.11
CA LYS A 45 7.30 5.92 0.36
C LYS A 45 7.08 6.07 1.86
N HIS A 46 6.16 6.95 2.24
CA HIS A 46 5.72 7.09 3.61
C HIS A 46 4.20 6.86 3.68
N THR A 47 3.76 6.26 4.77
CA THR A 47 2.34 6.03 5.08
C THR A 47 2.11 6.45 6.52
N PHE A 48 1.12 7.31 6.73
CA PHE A 48 0.70 7.71 8.06
C PHE A 48 -0.68 7.11 8.36
N SER A 49 -0.81 6.43 9.49
CA SER A 49 -2.06 5.87 9.99
C SER A 49 -2.25 6.27 11.46
N ARG A 50 -3.49 6.61 11.84
CA ARG A 50 -3.90 6.84 13.24
C ARG A 50 -4.59 5.61 13.85
N GLU A 51 -4.43 4.46 13.23
CA GLU A 51 -5.02 3.21 13.67
C GLU A 51 -4.05 2.47 14.59
N PRO A 52 -4.56 1.59 15.47
CA PRO A 52 -3.73 0.64 16.20
C PRO A 52 -2.85 -0.17 15.24
N TYR A 53 -1.67 -0.54 15.70
CA TYR A 53 -0.65 -1.18 14.87
C TYR A 53 -1.15 -2.47 14.17
N GLU A 54 -1.93 -3.29 14.87
CA GLU A 54 -2.50 -4.52 14.31
C GLU A 54 -3.45 -4.25 13.13
N ILE A 55 -4.30 -3.23 13.28
CA ILE A 55 -5.23 -2.80 12.22
C ILE A 55 -4.47 -2.25 11.03
N TYR A 56 -3.43 -1.46 11.28
CA TYR A 56 -2.54 -0.95 10.25
C TYR A 56 -1.89 -2.09 9.45
N LEU A 57 -1.37 -3.12 10.12
CA LEU A 57 -0.76 -4.28 9.46
C LEU A 57 -1.78 -5.04 8.59
N ALA A 58 -2.96 -5.33 9.12
CA ALA A 58 -4.02 -6.00 8.37
C ALA A 58 -4.47 -5.19 7.14
N ASN A 59 -4.59 -3.87 7.28
CA ASN A 59 -4.92 -2.97 6.18
C ASN A 59 -3.82 -2.95 5.12
N ARG A 60 -2.54 -2.96 5.53
CA ARG A 60 -1.40 -3.03 4.61
C ARG A 60 -1.42 -4.32 3.79
N GLU A 61 -1.59 -5.47 4.44
CA GLU A 61 -1.66 -6.77 3.76
C GLU A 61 -2.81 -6.83 2.75
N ASN A 62 -4.01 -6.39 3.16
CA ASN A 62 -5.16 -6.33 2.27
C ASN A 62 -4.92 -5.42 1.06
N ASN A 63 -4.29 -4.27 1.26
CA ASN A 63 -3.97 -3.34 0.17
C ASN A 63 -2.97 -3.95 -0.81
N LEU A 64 -1.93 -4.64 -0.32
CA LEU A 64 -0.96 -5.33 -1.17
C LEU A 64 -1.61 -6.45 -1.98
N SER A 65 -2.41 -7.30 -1.34
CA SER A 65 -3.13 -8.37 -2.02
C SER A 65 -4.08 -7.82 -3.10
N LYS A 66 -4.82 -6.76 -2.78
CA LYS A 66 -5.72 -6.10 -3.73
C LYS A 66 -4.95 -5.48 -4.91
N GLN A 67 -3.83 -4.81 -4.65
CA GLN A 67 -2.97 -4.26 -5.70
C GLN A 67 -2.47 -5.37 -6.63
N GLU A 68 -1.99 -6.48 -6.08
CA GLU A 68 -1.51 -7.63 -6.84
C GLU A 68 -2.60 -8.21 -7.74
N GLN A 69 -3.81 -8.42 -7.20
CA GLN A 69 -4.94 -8.93 -7.96
C GLN A 69 -5.32 -8.01 -9.13
N ILE A 70 -5.37 -6.70 -8.89
CA ILE A 70 -5.70 -5.71 -9.91
C ILE A 70 -4.60 -5.69 -10.99
N ALA A 71 -3.32 -5.66 -10.60
CA ALA A 71 -2.19 -5.66 -11.52
C ALA A 71 -2.20 -6.92 -12.43
N LYS A 72 -2.42 -8.11 -11.83
CA LYS A 72 -2.55 -9.37 -12.58
C LYS A 72 -3.71 -9.33 -13.57
N LYS A 73 -4.85 -8.77 -13.16
CA LYS A 73 -6.03 -8.63 -14.02
C LYS A 73 -5.75 -7.67 -15.18
N GLN A 74 -5.20 -6.49 -14.91
CA GLN A 74 -4.80 -5.51 -15.93
C GLN A 74 -3.84 -6.11 -16.95
N ALA A 75 -2.81 -6.82 -16.50
CA ALA A 75 -1.85 -7.50 -17.37
C ALA A 75 -2.51 -8.58 -18.24
N SER A 76 -3.39 -9.41 -17.65
CA SER A 76 -4.12 -10.45 -18.38
C SER A 76 -5.06 -9.88 -19.44
N ASP A 77 -5.84 -8.86 -19.09
CA ASP A 77 -6.79 -8.22 -19.99
C ASP A 77 -6.06 -7.48 -21.12
N HIS A 78 -4.95 -6.80 -20.83
CA HIS A 78 -4.10 -6.17 -21.83
C HIS A 78 -3.49 -7.20 -22.80
N ARG A 79 -2.97 -8.33 -22.27
CA ARG A 79 -2.44 -9.42 -23.09
C ARG A 79 -3.49 -9.95 -24.07
N LYS A 80 -4.72 -10.23 -23.60
CA LYS A 80 -5.82 -10.69 -24.46
C LYS A 80 -6.20 -9.66 -25.53
N GLN A 81 -6.18 -8.37 -25.20
CA GLN A 81 -6.46 -7.31 -26.18
C GLN A 81 -5.34 -7.24 -27.23
N MET A 82 -4.07 -7.34 -26.82
CA MET A 82 -2.92 -7.34 -27.71
C MET A 82 -2.90 -8.55 -28.65
N GLU A 83 -3.20 -9.75 -28.14
CA GLU A 83 -3.34 -10.97 -28.97
C GLU A 83 -4.39 -10.78 -30.07
N LYS A 84 -5.59 -10.31 -29.71
CA LYS A 84 -6.65 -10.00 -30.70
C LYS A 84 -6.22 -8.95 -31.72
N TRP A 85 -5.51 -7.92 -31.26
CA TRP A 85 -4.98 -6.89 -32.14
C TRP A 85 -3.95 -7.48 -33.11
N HIS A 86 -3.04 -8.34 -32.64
CA HIS A 86 -2.03 -9.03 -33.46
C HIS A 86 -2.66 -9.89 -34.56
N ASP A 87 -3.72 -10.64 -34.26
CA ASP A 87 -4.42 -11.44 -35.26
C ASP A 87 -5.01 -10.57 -36.38
N ILE A 88 -5.61 -9.44 -36.02
CA ILE A 88 -6.21 -8.50 -36.98
C ILE A 88 -5.11 -7.79 -37.78
N TRP A 89 -4.02 -7.40 -37.11
CA TRP A 89 -2.85 -6.79 -37.74
C TRP A 89 -2.23 -7.71 -38.78
N ASN A 90 -1.92 -8.95 -38.41
CA ASN A 90 -1.26 -9.92 -39.30
C ASN A 90 -2.10 -10.15 -40.57
N LYS A 91 -3.42 -10.28 -40.43
CA LYS A 91 -4.33 -10.42 -41.58
C LYS A 91 -4.34 -9.17 -42.46
N ALA A 92 -4.47 -7.99 -41.86
CA ALA A 92 -4.51 -6.73 -42.61
C ALA A 92 -3.17 -6.44 -43.31
N GLU A 93 -2.05 -6.72 -42.64
CA GLU A 93 -0.72 -6.50 -43.17
C GLU A 93 -0.40 -7.48 -44.31
N HIS A 94 -0.76 -8.76 -44.18
CA HIS A 94 -0.63 -9.73 -45.26
C HIS A 94 -1.43 -9.30 -46.49
N GLN A 95 -2.68 -8.88 -46.33
CA GLN A 95 -3.49 -8.34 -47.43
C GLN A 95 -2.85 -7.11 -48.07
N HIS A 96 -2.28 -6.21 -47.25
CA HIS A 96 -1.69 -4.95 -47.73
C HIS A 96 -0.38 -5.18 -48.49
N ARG A 97 0.40 -6.20 -48.12
CA ARG A 97 1.59 -6.62 -48.87
C ARG A 97 1.22 -7.07 -50.28
N ASN A 98 0.07 -7.75 -50.43
CA ASN A 98 -0.40 -8.24 -51.72
C ASN A 98 -1.08 -7.14 -52.56
N VAL A 99 -1.80 -6.21 -51.92
CA VAL A 99 -2.55 -5.14 -52.60
C VAL A 99 -2.25 -3.78 -51.96
N ARG A 100 -1.09 -3.22 -52.30
CA ARG A 100 -0.54 -1.99 -51.67
C ARG A 100 -1.28 -0.70 -52.07
N SER A 101 -2.01 -0.72 -53.19
CA SER A 101 -2.71 0.43 -53.74
C SER A 101 -4.11 0.66 -53.15
N ASP A 102 -4.67 -0.28 -52.38
CA ASP A 102 -6.03 -0.16 -51.83
C ASP A 102 -6.08 0.91 -50.70
N PRO A 103 -6.76 2.06 -50.92
CA PRO A 103 -6.84 3.13 -49.93
C PRO A 103 -7.60 2.73 -48.66
N ARG A 104 -8.54 1.78 -48.74
CA ARG A 104 -9.31 1.31 -47.57
C ARG A 104 -8.40 0.53 -46.63
N LEU A 105 -7.52 -0.28 -47.18
CA LEU A 105 -6.59 -1.10 -46.42
C LEU A 105 -5.47 -0.27 -45.78
N GLN A 106 -4.98 0.76 -46.47
CA GLN A 106 -4.06 1.74 -45.89
C GLN A 106 -4.66 2.47 -44.68
N LYS A 107 -5.92 2.91 -44.78
CA LYS A 107 -6.67 3.53 -43.66
C LYS A 107 -6.81 2.56 -42.48
N LYS A 108 -7.12 1.28 -42.76
CA LYS A 108 -7.22 0.23 -41.73
C LYS A 108 -5.88 0.02 -41.01
N ILE A 109 -4.77 -0.09 -41.75
CA ILE A 109 -3.42 -0.21 -41.15
C ILE A 109 -3.09 1.00 -40.28
N LYS A 110 -3.34 2.22 -40.76
CA LYS A 110 -3.12 3.45 -39.98
C LYS A 110 -3.95 3.46 -38.69
N SER A 111 -5.22 3.06 -38.78
CA SER A 111 -6.10 2.94 -37.62
C SER A 111 -5.59 1.93 -36.60
N LEU A 112 -5.12 0.76 -37.05
CA LEU A 112 -4.57 -0.27 -36.16
C LEU A 112 -3.29 0.20 -35.45
N LYS A 113 -2.41 0.95 -36.13
CA LYS A 113 -1.24 1.57 -35.50
C LYS A 113 -1.63 2.53 -34.38
N ASN A 114 -2.59 3.43 -34.66
CA ASN A 114 -3.10 4.36 -33.65
C ASN A 114 -3.76 3.64 -32.48
N GLN A 115 -4.46 2.53 -32.75
CA GLN A 115 -5.05 1.70 -31.70
C GLN A 115 -3.97 1.10 -30.79
N ARG A 116 -2.89 0.57 -31.37
CA ARG A 116 -1.75 0.03 -30.59
C ARG A 116 -1.12 1.10 -29.71
N GLU A 117 -0.86 2.30 -30.25
CA GLU A 117 -0.28 3.40 -29.48
C GLU A 117 -1.15 3.79 -28.26
N ARG A 118 -2.48 3.79 -28.43
CA ARG A 118 -3.41 4.05 -27.32
C ARG A 118 -3.36 2.94 -26.26
N MET A 119 -3.21 1.69 -26.68
CA MET A 119 -3.10 0.55 -25.77
C MET A 119 -1.79 0.59 -24.98
N GLU A 120 -0.67 0.90 -25.64
CA GLU A 120 0.64 1.08 -25.00
C GLU A 120 0.58 2.22 -23.96
N LYS A 121 0.06 3.38 -24.33
CA LYS A 121 -0.15 4.51 -23.40
C LYS A 121 -1.06 4.15 -22.22
N ALA A 122 -2.12 3.39 -22.45
CA ALA A 122 -2.99 2.94 -21.36
C ALA A 122 -2.25 2.01 -20.39
N SER A 123 -1.36 1.16 -20.90
CA SER A 123 -0.58 0.21 -20.08
C SER A 123 0.47 0.88 -19.19
N GLU A 124 0.95 2.08 -19.53
CA GLU A 124 1.87 2.86 -18.69
C GLU A 124 1.27 3.24 -17.33
N SER A 125 -0.07 3.31 -17.24
CA SER A 125 -0.80 3.63 -16.00
C SER A 125 -1.17 2.40 -15.15
N PHE A 126 -0.72 1.20 -15.54
CA PHE A 126 -1.05 -0.01 -14.80
C PHE A 126 -0.37 -0.07 -13.44
N LEU A 127 -1.04 -0.76 -12.52
CA LEU A 127 -0.44 -1.05 -11.24
C LEU A 127 0.69 -2.05 -11.44
N GLU A 128 1.82 -1.77 -10.80
CA GLU A 128 2.91 -2.72 -10.70
C GLU A 128 2.53 -3.84 -9.74
N ILE A 129 2.91 -5.06 -10.09
CA ILE A 129 2.83 -6.20 -9.18
C ILE A 129 3.86 -5.95 -8.06
N PRO A 130 3.45 -5.93 -6.78
CA PRO A 130 4.38 -5.79 -5.67
C PRO A 130 5.50 -6.82 -5.76
N SER A 131 6.74 -6.43 -5.46
CA SER A 131 7.85 -7.38 -5.43
C SER A 131 7.66 -8.42 -4.31
N VAL A 132 8.36 -9.56 -4.41
CA VAL A 132 8.31 -10.58 -3.34
C VAL A 132 8.80 -10.00 -2.02
N GLU A 133 9.79 -9.10 -2.07
CA GLU A 133 10.19 -8.31 -0.90
C GLU A 133 9.02 -7.44 -0.40
N GLU A 134 8.38 -6.61 -1.23
CA GLU A 134 7.27 -5.76 -0.77
C GLU A 134 6.07 -6.53 -0.19
N ALA A 135 5.81 -7.73 -0.72
CA ALA A 135 4.71 -8.60 -0.33
C ALA A 135 5.00 -9.43 0.93
N SER A 136 6.26 -9.84 1.14
CA SER A 136 6.66 -10.77 2.20
C SER A 136 7.50 -10.13 3.30
N GLU A 137 8.04 -8.94 3.04
CA GLU A 137 9.10 -8.35 3.83
C GLU A 137 8.54 -7.12 4.56
N PHE A 138 7.99 -7.39 5.74
CA PHE A 138 8.09 -6.46 6.83
C PHE A 138 9.41 -6.76 7.55
N ASP A 139 10.52 -6.51 6.86
CA ASP A 139 11.84 -6.70 7.46
C ASP A 139 12.16 -5.48 8.29
N ALA A 140 12.01 -5.66 9.60
CA ALA A 140 12.43 -4.67 10.58
C ALA A 140 13.91 -4.26 10.43
N SER A 141 14.76 -5.02 9.73
CA SER A 141 16.15 -4.61 9.48
C SER A 141 16.30 -3.53 8.40
N THR A 142 15.32 -3.38 7.49
CA THR A 142 15.34 -2.38 6.41
C THR A 142 14.31 -1.26 6.63
N ASP A 143 13.21 -1.53 7.34
CA ASP A 143 12.13 -0.56 7.54
C ASP A 143 12.29 0.27 8.82
N SER A 144 12.35 1.59 8.65
CA SER A 144 12.39 2.54 9.75
C SER A 144 10.98 2.98 10.12
N LYS A 145 10.46 2.51 11.25
CA LYS A 145 9.16 2.89 11.77
C LYS A 145 9.31 4.11 12.67
N ILE A 146 8.80 5.27 12.26
CA ILE A 146 8.61 6.39 13.18
C ILE A 146 7.21 6.26 13.76
N ILE A 147 7.09 6.31 15.08
CA ILE A 147 5.80 6.19 15.76
C ILE A 147 5.52 7.52 16.42
N TRP A 148 4.33 8.05 16.23
CA TRP A 148 3.92 9.37 16.71
C TRP A 148 2.78 9.20 17.72
N ARG A 149 3.01 9.49 18.99
CA ARG A 149 1.93 9.60 19.99
C ARG A 149 1.46 11.03 20.11
N THR A 150 0.26 11.35 19.61
CA THR A 150 -0.41 12.64 19.91
C THR A 150 -1.17 12.56 21.22
N GLU A 151 -1.29 13.70 21.92
CA GLU A 151 -2.23 13.90 23.03
C GLU A 151 -3.61 13.33 22.65
N SER A 152 -3.97 12.22 23.27
CA SER A 152 -5.37 11.86 23.50
C SER A 152 -5.72 12.42 24.87
N GLU A 153 -6.84 13.13 24.98
CA GLU A 153 -7.42 13.53 26.26
C GLU A 153 -7.28 12.38 27.26
N ILE A 154 -6.51 12.63 28.33
CA ILE A 154 -6.37 11.68 29.42
C ILE A 154 -7.76 11.59 30.06
N THR A 155 -8.60 10.65 29.63
CA THR A 155 -9.76 10.31 30.43
C THR A 155 -9.21 9.62 31.68
N PRO A 156 -9.42 10.20 32.87
CA PRO A 156 -8.87 9.63 34.09
C PRO A 156 -9.50 8.25 34.27
N VAL A 157 -8.64 7.22 34.29
CA VAL A 157 -9.03 5.90 34.80
C VAL A 157 -9.47 6.14 36.24
N LYS A 158 -10.76 5.90 36.54
CA LYS A 158 -11.24 5.90 37.92
C LYS A 158 -10.46 4.81 38.67
N ASN A 159 -9.57 5.22 39.56
CA ASN A 159 -9.01 4.33 40.54
C ASN A 159 -10.13 3.91 41.51
N ASP A 160 -10.73 2.75 41.27
CA ASP A 160 -11.54 2.05 42.27
C ASP A 160 -10.60 1.39 43.30
N PHE A 161 -9.96 2.21 44.12
CA PHE A 161 -9.35 1.77 45.37
C PHE A 161 -9.55 2.84 46.42
N GLY A 162 -10.36 2.52 47.44
CA GLY A 162 -10.43 3.31 48.67
C GLY A 162 -11.83 3.54 49.24
N ALA A 163 -12.64 2.49 49.37
CA ALA A 163 -13.76 2.52 50.30
C ALA A 163 -13.24 2.51 51.74
N VAL A 164 -12.90 3.66 52.33
CA VAL A 164 -12.96 3.90 53.79
C VAL A 164 -13.11 5.40 54.09
N ARG A 165 -14.33 5.86 54.38
CA ARG A 165 -14.67 6.92 55.36
C ARG A 165 -16.12 6.62 55.81
N ASN A 166 -16.52 6.72 57.08
CA ASN A 166 -16.37 7.86 57.97
C ASN A 166 -16.23 7.45 59.44
N ILE A 167 -15.46 8.27 60.16
CA ILE A 167 -15.47 8.40 61.61
C ILE A 167 -16.64 9.35 61.93
N ASP A 168 -17.61 8.89 62.73
CA ASP A 168 -18.63 9.74 63.32
C ASP A 168 -18.03 10.52 64.50
N THR A 169 -18.03 11.84 64.39
CA THR A 169 -18.02 12.74 65.55
C THR A 169 -19.27 13.60 65.47
N GLY A 170 -20.23 13.32 66.36
CA GLY A 170 -21.46 14.07 66.53
C GLY A 170 -22.54 13.23 67.19
#